data_AF-A0A1F6CYG2-F1
#
_entry.id   AF-A0A1F6CYG2-F1
#
_cell.length_a   1.000
_cell.length_b   1.000
_cell.length_c   1.000
_cell.angle_alpha   90.00
_cell.angle_beta   90.00
_cell.angle_gamma   90.00
#
_symmetry.space_group_name_H-M   'P 1'
#
loop_
_entity.id
_entity.type
_entity.pdbx_description
1 polymer ?
#
loop_
_entity_poly.entity_id
_entity_poly.type
_entity_poly.pdbx_seq_one_letter_code
_entity_poly.pdbx_strand_id
1 'polypeptide(L)'
;MEPNTSSPKNTRLLLSVGALAVVAVAAALWWWQDAAPKAGTSYEDFIGNNSAFAQAEELRVAGNRSEAAALYQKALEGFTDIEDEGRIKLRLALVDPGTYAHKISLLKEVAADVRYSRITRAYAVFNMADLFYSTSDPEITKAIFSDEKYAKYKKSNDLTSYRRLAEYAASLYPIAFAELRIAQWHASHIERLLKQQTPDKAEIERSTAIIHERMEKADRDIARIAQQHDNYFVDIPRIFLLRAQIISKQERVGNTSFGTTEDAFRRALDAYVQYGKPGSDGYARFYYSSALQKKYGKERQKEIQTLLAPLYTGTVYENTPVMTYFKNERANLLGSKSLIIQVAGLDPDFKSMLRSLGWTEEDFVRRSTSS
;
A
#
# COMPACT_ATOMS: atom_id res chain seq x y z
N MET A 1 17.61 -63.96 -28.33
CA MET A 1 17.64 -62.54 -28.71
C MET A 1 16.29 -62.23 -29.32
N GLU A 2 15.34 -61.72 -28.52
CA GLU A 2 14.07 -61.21 -29.01
C GLU A 2 14.17 -59.67 -29.15
N PRO A 3 13.65 -59.08 -30.24
CA PRO A 3 13.68 -57.64 -30.43
C PRO A 3 12.55 -56.96 -29.64
N ASN A 4 12.94 -55.96 -28.87
CA ASN A 4 12.06 -55.15 -28.04
C ASN A 4 11.25 -54.19 -28.92
N THR A 5 9.98 -54.52 -29.20
CA THR A 5 9.07 -53.63 -29.95
C THR A 5 8.41 -52.63 -29.00
N SER A 6 8.96 -51.42 -28.93
CA SER A 6 8.28 -50.30 -28.27
C SER A 6 7.03 -49.89 -29.07
N SER A 7 5.88 -49.88 -28.39
CA SER A 7 4.57 -49.63 -28.99
C SER A 7 4.39 -48.18 -29.45
N PRO A 8 3.90 -47.93 -30.69
CA PRO A 8 3.70 -46.59 -31.26
C PRO A 8 2.60 -45.75 -30.60
N LYS A 9 1.88 -46.29 -29.59
CA LYS A 9 0.83 -45.56 -28.86
C LYS A 9 1.38 -44.52 -27.88
N ASN A 10 2.55 -44.77 -27.28
CA ASN A 10 3.13 -43.85 -26.29
C ASN A 10 3.69 -42.58 -26.94
N THR A 11 4.20 -42.68 -28.17
CA THR A 11 4.73 -41.53 -28.92
C THR A 11 3.63 -40.55 -29.34
N ARG A 12 2.45 -41.05 -29.72
CA ARG A 12 1.30 -40.18 -30.08
C ARG A 12 0.73 -39.46 -28.85
N LEU A 13 0.68 -40.11 -27.70
CA LEU A 13 0.20 -39.50 -26.45
C LEU A 13 1.16 -38.37 -25.98
N LEU A 14 2.47 -38.61 -26.04
CA LEU A 14 3.49 -37.62 -25.70
C LEU A 14 3.49 -36.41 -26.65
N LEU A 15 3.27 -36.63 -27.95
CA LEU A 15 3.13 -35.55 -28.93
C LEU A 15 1.86 -34.71 -28.70
N SER A 16 0.75 -35.33 -28.31
CA SER A 16 -0.49 -34.59 -27.99
C SER A 16 -0.39 -33.77 -26.70
N VAL A 17 0.30 -34.28 -25.67
CA VAL A 17 0.54 -33.54 -24.41
C VAL A 17 1.54 -32.40 -24.65
N GLY A 18 2.59 -32.63 -25.44
CA GLY A 18 3.54 -31.60 -25.84
C GLY A 18 2.88 -30.47 -26.64
N ALA A 19 2.01 -30.80 -27.60
CA ALA A 19 1.28 -29.80 -28.37
C ALA A 19 0.31 -28.97 -27.50
N LEU A 20 -0.40 -29.60 -26.55
CA LEU A 20 -1.26 -28.89 -25.59
C LEU A 20 -0.46 -27.98 -24.66
N ALA A 21 0.72 -28.40 -24.20
CA ALA A 21 1.61 -27.56 -23.39
C ALA A 21 2.11 -26.35 -24.18
N VAL A 22 2.50 -26.53 -25.45
CA VAL A 22 2.93 -25.43 -26.32
C VAL A 22 1.78 -24.47 -26.61
N VAL A 23 0.56 -24.96 -26.85
CA VAL A 23 -0.63 -24.11 -27.03
C VAL A 23 -0.99 -23.37 -25.74
N ALA A 24 -0.90 -24.02 -24.58
CA ALA A 24 -1.14 -23.36 -23.30
C ALA A 24 -0.09 -22.29 -22.97
N VAL A 25 1.19 -22.56 -23.28
CA VAL A 25 2.28 -21.58 -23.14
C VAL A 25 2.12 -20.44 -24.15
N ALA A 26 1.76 -20.72 -25.40
CA ALA A 26 1.50 -19.70 -26.41
C ALA A 26 0.27 -18.86 -26.06
N ALA A 27 -0.80 -19.45 -25.53
CA ALA A 27 -1.98 -18.74 -25.04
C ALA A 27 -1.66 -17.92 -23.78
N ALA A 28 -0.82 -18.44 -22.87
CA ALA A 28 -0.36 -17.71 -21.70
C ALA A 28 0.56 -16.53 -22.08
N LEU A 29 1.47 -16.72 -23.04
CA LEU A 29 2.34 -15.68 -23.58
C LEU A 29 1.55 -14.63 -24.37
N TRP A 30 0.58 -15.06 -25.18
CA TRP A 30 -0.33 -14.16 -25.89
C TRP A 30 -1.21 -13.36 -24.93
N TRP A 31 -1.75 -14.00 -23.88
CA TRP A 31 -2.47 -13.31 -22.81
C TRP A 31 -1.55 -12.38 -22.01
N TRP A 32 -0.27 -12.72 -21.84
CA TRP A 32 0.74 -11.83 -21.24
C TRP A 32 1.09 -10.64 -22.15
N GLN A 33 1.11 -10.82 -23.46
CA GLN A 33 1.37 -9.76 -24.44
C GLN A 33 0.18 -8.82 -24.60
N ASP A 34 -1.05 -9.33 -24.60
CA ASP A 34 -2.27 -8.52 -24.62
C ASP A 34 -2.60 -7.91 -23.24
N ALA A 35 -2.09 -8.50 -22.15
CA ALA A 35 -2.14 -7.92 -20.81
C ALA A 35 -0.94 -7.01 -20.50
N ALA A 36 0.10 -7.01 -21.34
CA ALA A 36 1.14 -6.00 -21.25
C ALA A 36 0.45 -4.67 -21.57
N PRO A 37 0.50 -3.67 -20.67
CA PRO A 37 0.01 -2.35 -21.00
C PRO A 37 0.66 -1.94 -22.32
N LYS A 38 -0.08 -1.32 -23.24
CA LYS A 38 0.57 -0.48 -24.24
C LYS A 38 1.47 0.45 -23.44
N ALA A 39 2.78 0.22 -23.50
CA ALA A 39 3.73 1.10 -22.88
C ALA A 39 3.48 2.44 -23.57
N GLY A 40 2.99 3.43 -22.82
CA GLY A 40 2.97 4.79 -23.33
C GLY A 40 4.40 5.23 -23.67
N THR A 41 4.59 6.50 -24.02
CA THR A 41 5.94 7.04 -24.10
C THR A 41 6.72 6.71 -22.81
N SER A 42 8.01 6.38 -22.94
CA SER A 42 8.83 6.08 -21.75
C SER A 42 8.74 7.27 -20.79
N TYR A 43 8.87 7.06 -19.47
CA TYR A 43 8.72 8.17 -18.52
C TYR A 43 9.70 9.33 -18.82
N GLU A 44 10.90 8.97 -19.24
CA GLU A 44 11.97 9.89 -19.63
C GLU A 44 11.58 10.68 -20.88
N ASP A 45 11.04 10.01 -21.91
CA ASP A 45 10.52 10.70 -23.10
C ASP A 45 9.31 11.58 -22.76
N PHE A 46 8.45 11.13 -21.86
CA PHE A 46 7.26 11.88 -21.43
C PHE A 46 7.64 13.17 -20.70
N ILE A 47 8.54 13.09 -19.71
CA ILE A 47 9.07 14.28 -19.02
C ILE A 47 9.81 15.19 -19.99
N GLY A 48 10.66 14.62 -20.86
CA GLY A 48 11.44 15.38 -21.83
C GLY A 48 10.57 16.17 -22.81
N ASN A 49 9.41 15.62 -23.19
CA ASN A 49 8.50 16.23 -24.17
C ASN A 49 7.38 17.08 -23.53
N ASN A 50 7.18 17.02 -22.20
CA ASN A 50 6.16 17.81 -21.49
C ASN A 50 6.79 18.62 -20.34
N SER A 51 7.30 19.81 -20.68
CA SER A 51 7.98 20.69 -19.73
C SER A 51 7.09 21.15 -18.56
N ALA A 52 5.78 21.31 -18.78
CA ALA A 52 4.83 21.63 -17.72
C ALA A 52 4.72 20.48 -16.71
N PHE A 53 4.65 19.23 -17.17
CA PHE A 53 4.66 18.06 -16.30
C PHE A 53 5.97 17.95 -15.52
N ALA A 54 7.12 18.14 -16.18
CA ALA A 54 8.43 18.09 -15.53
C ALA A 54 8.54 19.10 -14.36
N GLN A 55 8.16 20.35 -14.60
CA GLN A 55 8.14 21.40 -13.57
C GLN A 55 7.12 21.11 -12.46
N ALA A 56 5.97 20.51 -12.80
CA ALA A 56 4.99 20.09 -11.80
C ALA A 56 5.55 19.03 -10.83
N GLU A 57 6.33 18.06 -11.34
CA GLU A 57 7.00 17.05 -10.51
C GLU A 57 8.02 17.69 -9.56
N GLU A 58 8.82 18.65 -10.03
CA GLU A 58 9.77 19.39 -9.19
C GLU A 58 9.06 20.15 -8.05
N LEU A 59 8.01 20.90 -8.37
CA LEU A 59 7.23 21.64 -7.36
C LEU A 59 6.54 20.69 -6.38
N ARG A 60 6.03 19.55 -6.85
CA ARG A 60 5.46 18.51 -5.99
C ARG A 60 6.51 17.94 -5.05
N VAL A 61 7.73 17.67 -5.53
CA VAL A 61 8.87 17.22 -4.71
C VAL A 61 9.35 18.33 -3.76
N ALA A 62 9.20 19.61 -4.10
CA ALA A 62 9.43 20.71 -3.16
C ALA A 62 8.30 20.85 -2.12
N GLY A 63 7.11 20.31 -2.40
CA GLY A 63 5.93 20.45 -1.53
C GLY A 63 4.98 21.59 -1.92
N ASN A 64 5.28 22.30 -3.01
CA ASN A 64 4.49 23.40 -3.56
C ASN A 64 3.28 22.84 -4.34
N ARG A 65 2.35 22.22 -3.62
CA ARG A 65 1.24 21.44 -4.20
C ARG A 65 0.29 22.26 -5.08
N SER A 66 -0.04 23.49 -4.68
CA SER A 66 -0.95 24.35 -5.45
C SER A 66 -0.35 24.75 -6.80
N GLU A 67 0.94 25.10 -6.82
CA GLU A 67 1.63 25.45 -8.06
C GLU A 67 1.84 24.22 -8.95
N ALA A 68 2.17 23.07 -8.34
CA ALA A 68 2.23 21.81 -9.07
C ALA A 68 0.89 21.45 -9.73
N ALA A 69 -0.24 21.64 -9.02
CA ALA A 69 -1.58 21.39 -9.56
C ALA A 69 -1.87 22.26 -10.80
N ALA A 70 -1.53 23.55 -10.75
CA ALA A 70 -1.67 24.45 -11.90
C ALA A 70 -0.84 24.00 -13.11
N LEU A 71 0.39 23.52 -12.87
CA LEU A 71 1.25 23.00 -13.94
C LEU A 71 0.79 21.65 -14.50
N TYR A 72 0.25 20.73 -13.68
CA TYR A 72 -0.39 19.52 -14.20
C TYR A 72 -1.62 19.86 -15.05
N GLN A 73 -2.42 20.85 -14.65
CA GLN A 73 -3.55 21.30 -15.46
C GLN A 73 -3.09 21.83 -16.82
N LYS A 74 -1.99 22.60 -16.86
CA LYS A 74 -1.36 23.03 -18.10
C LYS A 74 -0.80 21.86 -18.92
N ALA A 75 -0.22 20.85 -18.27
CA ALA A 75 0.29 19.66 -18.93
C ALA A 75 -0.81 18.86 -19.66
N LEU A 76 -2.07 18.94 -19.20
CA LEU A 76 -3.23 18.34 -19.87
C LEU A 76 -3.60 19.01 -21.21
N GLU A 77 -3.07 20.19 -21.51
CA GLU A 77 -3.32 20.86 -22.81
C GLU A 77 -2.40 20.30 -23.91
N GLY A 78 -1.33 19.59 -23.55
CA GLY A 78 -0.26 19.18 -24.45
C GLY A 78 0.03 17.67 -24.48
N PHE A 79 -0.86 16.82 -23.98
CA PHE A 79 -0.66 15.36 -24.07
C PHE A 79 -0.89 14.86 -25.50
N THR A 80 -0.12 13.85 -25.90
CA THR A 80 -0.23 13.22 -27.23
C THR A 80 -0.64 11.75 -27.14
N ASP A 81 -0.39 11.10 -25.99
CA ASP A 81 -0.83 9.75 -25.66
C ASP A 81 -1.95 9.81 -24.60
N ILE A 82 -2.95 8.95 -24.77
CA ILE A 82 -4.05 8.80 -23.82
C ILE A 82 -3.56 8.28 -22.46
N GLU A 83 -2.50 7.45 -22.43
CA GLU A 83 -1.94 6.96 -21.17
C GLU A 83 -1.24 8.09 -20.39
N ASP A 84 -0.64 9.04 -21.10
CA ASP A 84 -0.02 10.22 -20.51
C ASP A 84 -1.07 11.15 -19.90
N GLU A 85 -2.24 11.32 -20.54
CA GLU A 85 -3.38 12.02 -19.95
C GLU A 85 -3.79 11.38 -18.60
N GLY A 86 -3.94 10.06 -18.58
CA GLY A 86 -4.28 9.30 -17.37
C GLY A 86 -3.21 9.47 -16.28
N ARG A 87 -1.93 9.46 -16.66
CA ARG A 87 -0.80 9.72 -15.75
C ARG A 87 -0.91 11.10 -15.13
N ILE A 88 -1.09 12.15 -15.93
CA ILE A 88 -1.20 13.54 -15.46
C ILE A 88 -2.39 13.69 -14.50
N LYS A 89 -3.57 13.17 -14.87
CA LYS A 89 -4.78 13.25 -14.02
C LYS A 89 -4.61 12.57 -12.67
N LEU A 90 -3.90 11.43 -12.62
CA LEU A 90 -3.55 10.79 -11.36
C LEU A 90 -2.73 11.72 -10.44
N ARG A 91 -1.76 12.46 -10.99
CA ARG A 91 -0.91 13.36 -10.19
C ARG A 91 -1.68 14.57 -9.73
N LEU A 92 -2.41 15.17 -10.65
CA LEU A 92 -3.29 16.30 -10.38
C LEU A 92 -4.19 15.99 -9.18
N ALA A 93 -4.90 14.84 -9.20
CA ALA A 93 -5.79 14.46 -8.11
C ALA A 93 -5.11 14.38 -6.74
N LEU A 94 -3.82 14.03 -6.68
CA LEU A 94 -3.08 13.87 -5.43
C LEU A 94 -2.50 15.18 -4.90
N VAL A 95 -2.13 16.11 -5.79
CA VAL A 95 -1.60 17.43 -5.41
C VAL A 95 -2.65 18.52 -5.34
N ASP A 96 -3.84 18.30 -5.90
CA ASP A 96 -4.92 19.28 -5.98
C ASP A 96 -5.18 19.93 -4.60
N PRO A 97 -5.23 21.26 -4.48
CA PRO A 97 -5.46 21.93 -3.19
C PRO A 97 -6.93 21.95 -2.78
N GLY A 98 -7.84 21.43 -3.61
CA GLY A 98 -9.26 21.35 -3.36
C GLY A 98 -9.65 20.33 -2.29
N THR A 99 -10.96 20.18 -2.11
CA THR A 99 -11.53 19.28 -1.10
C THR A 99 -11.24 17.82 -1.41
N TYR A 100 -11.24 16.95 -0.40
CA TYR A 100 -11.14 15.50 -0.63
C TYR A 100 -12.22 14.99 -1.59
N ALA A 101 -13.42 15.57 -1.56
CA ALA A 101 -14.48 15.22 -2.50
C ALA A 101 -14.06 15.47 -3.96
N HIS A 102 -13.40 16.60 -4.24
CA HIS A 102 -12.91 16.90 -5.58
C HIS A 102 -11.80 15.92 -6.02
N LYS A 103 -10.81 15.67 -5.14
CA LYS A 103 -9.75 14.69 -5.41
C LYS A 103 -10.29 13.30 -5.73
N ILE A 104 -11.28 12.85 -4.95
CA ILE A 104 -11.95 11.57 -5.16
C ILE A 104 -12.71 11.56 -6.48
N SER A 105 -13.35 12.67 -6.89
CA SER A 105 -13.98 12.78 -8.22
C SER A 105 -12.97 12.54 -9.35
N LEU A 106 -11.83 13.23 -9.32
CA LEU A 106 -10.77 13.08 -10.32
C LEU A 106 -10.25 11.64 -10.40
N LEU A 107 -10.03 10.98 -9.25
CA LEU A 107 -9.62 9.58 -9.20
C LEU A 107 -10.70 8.64 -9.77
N LYS A 108 -11.99 8.92 -9.53
CA LYS A 108 -13.09 8.13 -10.08
C LYS A 108 -13.18 8.25 -11.61
N GLU A 109 -12.96 9.45 -12.15
CA GLU A 109 -12.90 9.69 -13.59
C GLU A 109 -11.81 8.84 -14.24
N VAL A 110 -10.59 8.87 -13.68
CA VAL A 110 -9.48 8.02 -14.16
C VAL A 110 -9.80 6.53 -14.05
N ALA A 111 -10.37 6.08 -12.93
CA ALA A 111 -10.73 4.67 -12.75
C ALA A 111 -11.82 4.19 -13.72
N ALA A 112 -12.72 5.08 -14.13
CA ALA A 112 -13.86 4.78 -14.99
C ALA A 112 -13.50 4.75 -16.48
N ASP A 113 -12.51 5.54 -16.92
CA ASP A 113 -12.12 5.61 -18.32
C ASP A 113 -11.38 4.34 -18.77
N VAL A 114 -12.03 3.56 -19.63
CA VAL A 114 -11.49 2.29 -20.14
C VAL A 114 -10.39 2.46 -21.19
N ARG A 115 -10.15 3.69 -21.65
CA ARG A 115 -9.07 4.00 -22.59
C ARG A 115 -7.69 3.97 -21.90
N TYR A 116 -7.66 4.24 -20.59
CA TYR A 116 -6.43 4.13 -19.79
C TYR A 116 -6.07 2.68 -19.49
N SER A 117 -4.79 2.42 -19.27
CA SER A 117 -4.28 1.10 -18.93
C SER A 117 -4.90 0.56 -17.64
N ARG A 118 -4.93 -0.77 -17.52
CA ARG A 118 -5.38 -1.46 -16.30
C ARG A 118 -4.55 -1.02 -15.07
N ILE A 119 -3.27 -0.69 -15.25
CA ILE A 119 -2.38 -0.21 -14.20
C ILE A 119 -2.82 1.17 -13.71
N THR A 120 -3.00 2.14 -14.62
CA THR A 120 -3.46 3.51 -14.29
C THR A 120 -4.79 3.47 -13.54
N ARG A 121 -5.73 2.66 -14.01
CA ARG A 121 -7.03 2.50 -13.38
C ARG A 121 -6.94 1.84 -12.00
N ALA A 122 -6.06 0.84 -11.83
CA ALA A 122 -5.82 0.21 -10.52
C ALA A 122 -5.23 1.21 -9.52
N TYR A 123 -4.25 2.03 -9.91
CA TYR A 123 -3.70 3.09 -9.06
C TYR A 123 -4.76 4.13 -8.71
N ALA A 124 -5.63 4.53 -9.65
CA ALA A 124 -6.71 5.46 -9.36
C ALA A 124 -7.64 4.92 -8.26
N VAL A 125 -8.02 3.64 -8.36
CA VAL A 125 -8.86 2.99 -7.35
C VAL A 125 -8.15 2.92 -6.00
N PHE A 126 -6.89 2.50 -5.97
CA PHE A 126 -6.16 2.36 -4.71
C PHE A 126 -5.90 3.72 -4.04
N ASN A 127 -5.55 4.75 -4.79
CA ASN A 127 -5.26 6.08 -4.26
C ASN A 127 -6.47 6.69 -3.52
N MET A 128 -7.71 6.32 -3.88
CA MET A 128 -8.88 6.69 -3.08
C MET A 128 -8.79 6.15 -1.65
N ALA A 129 -8.46 4.86 -1.49
CA ALA A 129 -8.24 4.27 -0.17
C ALA A 129 -7.01 4.85 0.53
N ASP A 130 -5.96 5.14 -0.24
CA ASP A 130 -4.68 5.59 0.29
C ASP A 130 -4.74 6.97 0.96
N LEU A 131 -5.54 7.87 0.39
CA LEU A 131 -5.86 9.16 1.00
C LEU A 131 -6.46 8.97 2.41
N PHE A 132 -7.40 8.04 2.58
CA PHE A 132 -7.95 7.75 3.91
C PHE A 132 -6.90 7.14 4.84
N TYR A 133 -6.12 6.17 4.37
CA TYR A 133 -5.10 5.52 5.19
C TYR A 133 -3.97 6.45 5.65
N SER A 134 -3.75 7.58 4.98
CA SER A 134 -2.69 8.54 5.30
C SER A 134 -3.16 9.69 6.19
N THR A 135 -4.46 9.97 6.25
CA THR A 135 -5.02 11.13 6.98
C THR A 135 -6.03 10.74 8.05
N SER A 136 -6.66 9.57 7.91
CA SER A 136 -7.83 9.14 8.68
C SER A 136 -8.99 10.15 8.64
N ASP A 137 -9.16 10.85 7.51
CA ASP A 137 -10.24 11.84 7.37
C ASP A 137 -11.57 11.18 6.93
N PRO A 138 -12.66 11.30 7.71
CA PRO A 138 -13.93 10.66 7.40
C PRO A 138 -14.63 11.23 6.14
N GLU A 139 -14.30 12.44 5.71
CA GLU A 139 -14.87 13.02 4.48
C GLU A 139 -14.47 12.22 3.23
N ILE A 140 -13.31 11.55 3.27
CA ILE A 140 -12.84 10.67 2.19
C ILE A 140 -13.76 9.47 2.04
N THR A 141 -14.12 8.81 3.15
CA THR A 141 -15.05 7.68 3.14
C THR A 141 -16.39 8.10 2.51
N LYS A 142 -16.92 9.25 2.94
CA LYS A 142 -18.18 9.78 2.41
C LYS A 142 -18.09 10.05 0.91
N ALA A 143 -17.02 10.70 0.46
CA ALA A 143 -16.82 11.03 -0.95
C ALA A 143 -16.66 9.80 -1.85
N ILE A 144 -16.02 8.72 -1.37
CA ILE A 144 -15.85 7.49 -2.15
C ILE A 144 -17.20 6.80 -2.32
N PHE A 145 -17.88 6.53 -1.21
CA PHE A 145 -19.00 5.58 -1.16
C PHE A 145 -20.38 6.21 -1.41
N SER A 146 -20.47 7.52 -1.62
CA SER A 146 -21.70 8.19 -2.07
C SER A 146 -22.06 7.92 -3.54
N ASP A 147 -21.11 7.44 -4.33
CA ASP A 147 -21.27 7.10 -5.74
C ASP A 147 -21.74 5.65 -5.89
N GLU A 148 -22.77 5.43 -6.70
CA GLU A 148 -23.42 4.13 -6.92
C GLU A 148 -22.42 3.02 -7.30
N LYS A 149 -21.42 3.32 -8.13
CA LYS A 149 -20.41 2.35 -8.59
C LYS A 149 -19.56 1.81 -7.44
N TYR A 150 -19.34 2.64 -6.41
CA TYR A 150 -18.51 2.32 -5.26
C TYR A 150 -19.33 1.96 -4.01
N ALA A 151 -20.59 2.38 -3.92
CA ALA A 151 -21.50 2.10 -2.81
C ALA A 151 -21.59 0.60 -2.49
N LYS A 152 -21.53 -0.28 -3.50
CA LYS A 152 -21.52 -1.75 -3.33
C LYS A 152 -20.36 -2.29 -2.50
N TYR A 153 -19.26 -1.53 -2.38
CA TYR A 153 -18.11 -1.90 -1.57
C TYR A 153 -18.24 -1.42 -0.12
N LYS A 154 -19.14 -0.48 0.17
CA LYS A 154 -19.39 0.02 1.53
C LYS A 154 -19.93 -1.09 2.43
N LYS A 155 -19.39 -1.14 3.64
CA LYS A 155 -19.81 -1.99 4.75
C LYS A 155 -19.96 -1.17 6.03
N SER A 156 -20.57 -1.77 7.04
CA SER A 156 -20.71 -1.16 8.37
C SER A 156 -19.36 -0.78 8.99
N ASN A 157 -18.32 -1.57 8.71
CA ASN A 157 -16.95 -1.26 9.07
C ASN A 157 -16.21 -0.66 7.86
N ASP A 158 -15.66 0.54 8.04
CA ASP A 158 -14.87 1.26 7.04
C ASP A 158 -13.66 0.45 6.59
N LEU A 159 -12.94 -0.18 7.50
CA LEU A 159 -11.76 -1.00 7.16
C LEU A 159 -12.11 -2.16 6.23
N THR A 160 -13.30 -2.76 6.39
CA THR A 160 -13.79 -3.79 5.47
C THR A 160 -14.16 -3.20 4.10
N SER A 161 -14.67 -1.97 4.08
CA SER A 161 -14.98 -1.25 2.84
C SER A 161 -13.71 -0.98 2.02
N TYR A 162 -12.66 -0.51 2.69
CA TYR A 162 -11.36 -0.27 2.04
C TYR A 162 -10.66 -1.57 1.60
N ARG A 163 -10.86 -2.68 2.32
CA ARG A 163 -10.41 -4.01 1.85
C ARG A 163 -11.03 -4.37 0.50
N ARG A 164 -12.34 -4.19 0.35
CA ARG A 164 -13.04 -4.45 -0.91
C ARG A 164 -12.59 -3.52 -2.04
N LEU A 165 -12.23 -2.29 -1.71
CA LEU A 165 -11.67 -1.36 -2.67
C LEU A 165 -10.27 -1.79 -3.14
N ALA A 166 -9.44 -2.33 -2.23
CA ALA A 166 -8.16 -2.94 -2.59
C ALA A 166 -8.33 -4.21 -3.44
N GLU A 167 -9.29 -5.08 -3.10
CA GLU A 167 -9.67 -6.25 -3.93
C GLU A 167 -10.11 -5.81 -5.34
N TYR A 168 -10.88 -4.73 -5.45
CA TYR A 168 -11.28 -4.18 -6.74
C TYR A 168 -10.06 -3.64 -7.53
N ALA A 169 -9.17 -2.87 -6.89
CA ALA A 169 -7.93 -2.42 -7.53
C ALA A 169 -7.08 -3.59 -8.03
N ALA A 170 -6.88 -4.61 -7.20
CA ALA A 170 -6.13 -5.82 -7.55
C ALA A 170 -6.78 -6.61 -8.71
N SER A 171 -8.12 -6.58 -8.82
CA SER A 171 -8.83 -7.19 -9.97
C SER A 171 -8.56 -6.46 -11.29
N LEU A 172 -8.30 -5.15 -11.23
CA LEU A 172 -7.89 -4.37 -12.39
C LEU A 172 -6.44 -4.70 -12.74
N TYR A 173 -5.50 -4.59 -11.81
CA TYR A 173 -4.11 -4.98 -11.99
C TYR A 173 -3.44 -5.22 -10.63
N PRO A 174 -2.54 -6.21 -10.48
CA PRO A 174 -1.91 -6.56 -9.20
C PRO A 174 -0.83 -5.55 -8.77
N ILE A 175 -1.22 -4.31 -8.48
CA ILE A 175 -0.30 -3.29 -7.95
C ILE A 175 0.11 -3.61 -6.50
N ALA A 176 1.37 -3.34 -6.16
CA ALA A 176 1.97 -3.76 -4.89
C ALA A 176 1.17 -3.33 -3.67
N PHE A 177 0.74 -2.08 -3.66
CA PHE A 177 -0.06 -1.52 -2.56
C PHE A 177 -1.38 -2.26 -2.32
N ALA A 178 -2.14 -2.56 -3.38
CA ALA A 178 -3.41 -3.25 -3.27
C ALA A 178 -3.21 -4.68 -2.75
N GLU A 179 -2.22 -5.39 -3.31
CA GLU A 179 -1.91 -6.76 -2.92
C GLU A 179 -1.41 -6.85 -1.47
N LEU A 180 -0.53 -5.93 -1.05
CA LEU A 180 -0.06 -5.86 0.33
C LEU A 180 -1.19 -5.48 1.32
N ARG A 181 -2.17 -4.66 0.94
CA ARG A 181 -3.33 -4.39 1.82
C ARG A 181 -4.19 -5.64 2.02
N ILE A 182 -4.38 -6.44 0.97
CA ILE A 182 -5.06 -7.73 1.07
C ILE A 182 -4.27 -8.67 2.00
N ALA A 183 -2.96 -8.79 1.81
CA ALA A 183 -2.09 -9.59 2.67
C ALA A 183 -2.12 -9.12 4.14
N GLN A 184 -2.11 -7.80 4.38
CA GLN A 184 -2.20 -7.23 5.73
C GLN A 184 -3.50 -7.60 6.44
N TRP A 185 -4.62 -7.64 5.70
CA TRP A 185 -5.89 -8.08 6.25
C TRP A 185 -5.84 -9.53 6.71
N HIS A 186 -5.32 -10.44 5.86
CA HIS A 186 -5.16 -11.85 6.20
C HIS A 186 -4.16 -12.06 7.35
N ALA A 187 -3.04 -11.33 7.37
CA ALA A 187 -2.09 -11.40 8.49
C ALA A 187 -2.74 -11.01 9.83
N SER A 188 -3.58 -9.97 9.81
CA SER A 188 -4.36 -9.56 10.99
C SER A 188 -5.48 -10.54 11.32
N HIS A 189 -6.02 -11.24 10.32
CA HIS A 189 -7.03 -12.28 10.53
C HIS A 189 -6.45 -13.48 11.27
N ILE A 190 -5.26 -13.96 10.87
CA ILE A 190 -4.54 -15.04 11.55
C ILE A 190 -4.27 -14.67 13.01
N GLU A 191 -3.77 -13.46 13.30
CA GLU A 191 -3.54 -12.99 14.68
C GLU A 191 -4.84 -13.00 15.52
N ARG A 192 -6.02 -12.79 14.92
CA ARG A 192 -7.31 -12.90 15.63
C ARG A 192 -7.73 -14.35 15.84
N LEU A 193 -7.58 -15.21 14.82
CA LEU A 193 -7.92 -16.64 14.92
C LEU A 193 -7.10 -17.33 16.02
N LEU A 194 -5.81 -17.02 16.12
CA LEU A 194 -4.92 -17.60 17.11
C LEU A 194 -5.23 -17.18 18.56
N LYS A 195 -6.03 -16.12 18.76
CA LYS A 195 -6.52 -15.71 20.09
C LYS A 195 -7.79 -16.44 20.52
N GLN A 196 -8.40 -17.21 19.61
CA GLN A 196 -9.58 -18.02 19.93
C GLN A 196 -9.16 -19.26 20.72
N GLN A 197 -10.06 -19.76 21.57
CA GLN A 197 -9.80 -20.97 22.36
C GLN A 197 -9.52 -22.20 21.48
N THR A 198 -10.22 -22.30 20.34
CA THR A 198 -9.98 -23.33 19.31
C THR A 198 -9.78 -22.63 17.97
N PRO A 199 -8.53 -22.32 17.57
CA PRO A 199 -8.25 -21.67 16.30
C PRO A 199 -8.67 -22.53 15.11
N ASP A 200 -9.35 -21.92 14.13
CA ASP A 200 -9.66 -22.57 12.85
C ASP A 200 -8.38 -22.74 12.02
N LYS A 201 -7.82 -23.95 12.05
CA LYS A 201 -6.57 -24.28 11.34
C LYS A 201 -6.71 -24.19 9.82
N ALA A 202 -7.87 -24.55 9.27
CA ALA A 202 -8.09 -24.53 7.82
C ALA A 202 -8.13 -23.09 7.29
N GLU A 203 -8.76 -22.18 8.03
CA GLU A 203 -8.78 -20.76 7.67
C GLU A 203 -7.40 -20.09 7.88
N ILE A 204 -6.62 -20.51 8.88
CA ILE A 204 -5.23 -20.07 9.05
C ILE A 204 -4.39 -20.50 7.83
N GLU A 205 -4.48 -21.76 7.41
CA GLU A 205 -3.73 -22.28 6.26
C GLU A 205 -4.12 -21.55 4.96
N ARG A 206 -5.42 -21.36 4.73
CA ARG A 206 -5.93 -20.57 3.60
C ARG A 206 -5.42 -19.14 3.62
N SER A 207 -5.48 -18.48 4.77
CA SER A 207 -5.00 -17.10 4.91
C SER A 207 -3.48 -17.00 4.69
N THR A 208 -2.70 -17.98 5.14
CA THR A 208 -1.25 -18.06 4.88
C THR A 208 -0.96 -18.19 3.38
N ALA A 209 -1.69 -19.07 2.68
CA ALA A 209 -1.54 -19.22 1.22
C ALA A 209 -1.85 -17.92 0.47
N ILE A 210 -2.91 -17.21 0.87
CA ILE A 210 -3.24 -15.90 0.30
C ILE A 210 -2.13 -14.89 0.58
N ILE A 211 -1.57 -14.83 1.80
CA ILE A 211 -0.47 -13.91 2.10
C ILE A 211 0.73 -14.17 1.18
N HIS A 212 1.12 -15.43 0.97
CA HIS A 212 2.20 -15.80 0.04
C HIS A 212 1.92 -15.31 -1.38
N GLU A 213 0.77 -15.67 -1.95
CA GLU A 213 0.39 -15.27 -3.32
C GLU A 213 0.42 -13.74 -3.51
N ARG A 214 -0.09 -13.01 -2.51
CA ARG A 214 -0.22 -11.54 -2.56
C ARG A 214 1.12 -10.85 -2.38
N MET A 215 1.99 -11.37 -1.50
CA MET A 215 3.36 -10.88 -1.34
C MET A 215 4.18 -11.08 -2.62
N GLU A 216 4.04 -12.22 -3.30
CA GLU A 216 4.72 -12.48 -4.59
C GLU A 216 4.25 -11.54 -5.70
N LYS A 217 2.94 -11.28 -5.79
CA LYS A 217 2.39 -10.30 -6.74
C LYS A 217 2.94 -8.90 -6.47
N ALA A 218 3.00 -8.51 -5.19
CA ALA A 218 3.58 -7.23 -4.80
C ALA A 218 5.06 -7.13 -5.15
N ASP A 219 5.86 -8.17 -4.91
CA ASP A 219 7.28 -8.19 -5.24
C ASP A 219 7.51 -8.06 -6.76
N ARG A 220 6.66 -8.68 -7.60
CA ARG A 220 6.69 -8.48 -9.07
C ARG A 220 6.41 -7.03 -9.46
N ASP A 221 5.41 -6.40 -8.85
CA ASP A 221 5.10 -5.00 -9.15
C ASP A 221 6.19 -4.03 -8.64
N ILE A 222 6.79 -4.31 -7.48
CA ILE A 222 7.95 -3.54 -6.97
C ILE A 222 9.13 -3.62 -7.97
N ALA A 223 9.42 -4.81 -8.49
CA ALA A 223 10.47 -4.98 -9.50
C ALA A 223 10.16 -4.19 -10.78
N ARG A 224 8.90 -4.20 -11.23
CA ARG A 224 8.44 -3.38 -12.36
C ARG A 224 8.63 -1.89 -12.08
N ILE A 225 8.21 -1.39 -10.91
CA ILE A 225 8.35 0.02 -10.52
C ILE A 225 9.83 0.44 -10.54
N ALA A 226 10.72 -0.41 -10.04
CA ALA A 226 12.16 -0.15 -10.03
C ALA A 226 12.77 -0.03 -11.43
N GLN A 227 12.18 -0.67 -12.44
CA GLN A 227 12.61 -0.60 -13.85
C GLN A 227 11.95 0.52 -14.65
N GLN A 228 10.78 0.99 -14.22
CA GLN A 228 9.93 1.92 -14.97
C GLN A 228 9.81 3.29 -14.30
N HIS A 229 10.89 3.76 -13.67
CA HIS A 229 11.05 5.01 -12.91
C HIS A 229 9.82 5.95 -12.90
N ASP A 230 9.20 6.15 -11.73
CA ASP A 230 8.17 7.17 -11.41
C ASP A 230 6.90 7.26 -12.29
N ASN A 231 6.68 6.31 -13.20
CA ASN A 231 5.55 6.29 -14.13
C ASN A 231 4.16 6.34 -13.51
N TYR A 232 3.96 6.02 -12.22
CA TYR A 232 2.63 5.95 -11.59
C TYR A 232 2.46 6.66 -10.23
N PHE A 233 3.40 7.52 -9.81
CA PHE A 233 3.38 8.15 -8.47
C PHE A 233 3.29 7.07 -7.38
N VAL A 234 4.41 6.43 -7.09
CA VAL A 234 4.45 5.30 -6.17
C VAL A 234 5.32 5.64 -4.95
N ASP A 235 4.70 5.62 -3.77
CA ASP A 235 5.41 5.78 -2.49
C ASP A 235 6.11 4.47 -2.12
N ILE A 236 7.27 4.24 -2.74
CA ILE A 236 8.13 3.05 -2.50
C ILE A 236 8.44 2.86 -1.01
N PRO A 237 8.84 3.89 -0.23
CA PRO A 237 9.06 3.73 1.21
C PRO A 237 7.86 3.14 1.94
N ARG A 238 6.65 3.62 1.62
CA ARG A 238 5.44 3.13 2.28
C ARG A 238 5.03 1.73 1.83
N ILE A 239 5.39 1.29 0.62
CA ILE A 239 5.27 -0.12 0.20
C ILE A 239 6.14 -0.99 1.12
N PHE A 240 7.41 -0.63 1.32
CA PHE A 240 8.30 -1.38 2.20
C PHE A 240 7.84 -1.37 3.66
N LEU A 241 7.31 -0.24 4.14
CA LEU A 241 6.70 -0.16 5.47
C LEU A 241 5.52 -1.14 5.62
N LEU A 242 4.60 -1.17 4.65
CA LEU A 242 3.45 -2.08 4.69
C LEU A 242 3.91 -3.54 4.65
N ARG A 243 4.92 -3.85 3.83
CA ARG A 243 5.58 -5.17 3.79
C ARG A 243 6.16 -5.55 5.15
N ALA A 244 6.87 -4.63 5.81
CA ALA A 244 7.44 -4.85 7.14
C ALA A 244 6.38 -5.12 8.22
N GLN A 245 5.24 -4.42 8.17
CA GLN A 245 4.12 -4.68 9.08
C GLN A 245 3.53 -6.10 8.89
N ILE A 246 3.46 -6.59 7.66
CA ILE A 246 2.98 -7.95 7.34
C ILE A 246 3.98 -8.98 7.86
N ILE A 247 5.26 -8.83 7.53
CA ILE A 247 6.34 -9.72 7.99
C ILE A 247 6.36 -9.79 9.51
N SER A 248 6.23 -8.64 10.19
CA SER A 248 6.19 -8.60 11.64
C SER A 248 5.01 -9.34 12.25
N LYS A 249 3.84 -9.32 11.59
CA LYS A 249 2.69 -10.13 12.02
C LYS A 249 2.93 -11.62 11.79
N GLN A 250 3.52 -11.99 10.64
CA GLN A 250 3.82 -13.38 10.30
C GLN A 250 4.86 -13.98 11.26
N GLU A 251 5.93 -13.25 11.56
CA GLU A 251 6.97 -13.73 12.48
C GLU A 251 6.42 -13.96 13.89
N ARG A 252 5.56 -13.06 14.40
CA ARG A 252 4.94 -13.23 15.72
C ARG A 252 4.05 -14.45 15.84
N VAL A 253 3.52 -14.95 14.73
CA VAL A 253 2.71 -16.18 14.69
C VAL A 253 3.54 -17.41 14.29
N GLY A 254 4.87 -17.28 14.27
CA GLY A 254 5.82 -18.36 13.99
C GLY A 254 6.13 -18.57 12.50
N ASN A 255 5.58 -17.77 11.59
CA ASN A 255 5.89 -17.85 10.17
C ASN A 255 7.05 -16.91 9.79
N THR A 256 8.22 -17.48 9.55
CA THR A 256 9.46 -16.74 9.20
C THR A 256 9.80 -16.80 7.71
N SER A 257 8.90 -17.32 6.86
CA SER A 257 9.15 -17.51 5.41
C SER A 257 9.50 -16.22 4.66
N PHE A 258 9.13 -15.06 5.20
CA PHE A 258 9.36 -13.74 4.60
C PHE A 258 10.53 -12.97 5.22
N GLY A 259 11.31 -13.59 6.12
CA GLY A 259 12.41 -12.95 6.85
C GLY A 259 12.00 -12.44 8.23
N THR A 260 12.80 -11.50 8.77
CA THR A 260 12.63 -10.99 10.14
C THR A 260 11.98 -9.60 10.17
N THR A 261 11.32 -9.28 11.28
CA THR A 261 10.78 -7.95 11.58
C THR A 261 11.85 -6.87 11.46
N GLU A 262 13.02 -7.10 12.06
CA GLU A 262 14.08 -6.09 12.15
C GLU A 262 14.64 -5.77 10.76
N ASP A 263 14.94 -6.78 9.94
CA ASP A 263 15.44 -6.57 8.58
C ASP A 263 14.42 -5.85 7.70
N ALA A 264 13.13 -6.22 7.83
CA ALA A 264 12.07 -5.63 7.05
C ALA A 264 11.84 -4.15 7.39
N PHE A 265 11.85 -3.78 8.69
CA PHE A 265 11.72 -2.39 9.10
C PHE A 265 12.98 -1.55 8.81
N ARG A 266 14.18 -2.12 8.91
CA ARG A 266 15.41 -1.46 8.46
C ARG A 266 15.32 -1.11 6.98
N ARG A 267 14.92 -2.07 6.14
CA ARG A 267 14.73 -1.83 4.71
C ARG A 267 13.67 -0.76 4.42
N ALA A 268 12.60 -0.69 5.21
CA ALA A 268 11.62 0.39 5.10
C ALA A 268 12.22 1.75 5.44
N LEU A 269 13.00 1.86 6.53
CA LEU A 269 13.69 3.09 6.91
C LEU A 269 14.74 3.50 5.87
N ASP A 270 15.52 2.56 5.34
CA ASP A 270 16.49 2.82 4.28
C ASP A 270 15.81 3.35 3.02
N ALA A 271 14.63 2.81 2.66
CA ALA A 271 13.84 3.32 1.56
C ALA A 271 13.38 4.77 1.80
N TYR A 272 13.00 5.15 3.02
CA TYR A 272 12.69 6.54 3.35
C TYR A 272 13.93 7.45 3.27
N VAL A 273 15.12 6.95 3.60
CA VAL A 273 16.37 7.71 3.40
C VAL A 273 16.67 7.90 1.91
N GLN A 274 16.44 6.87 1.10
CA GLN A 274 16.77 6.87 -0.33
C GLN A 274 15.76 7.68 -1.17
N TYR A 275 14.46 7.54 -0.89
CA TYR A 275 13.38 8.06 -1.73
C TYR A 275 12.47 9.06 -1.00
N GLY A 276 12.55 9.13 0.32
CA GLY A 276 11.70 10.00 1.14
C GLY A 276 12.23 11.42 1.25
N LYS A 277 11.40 12.29 1.81
CA LYS A 277 11.80 13.64 2.23
C LYS A 277 12.14 13.65 3.73
N PRO A 278 12.91 14.62 4.23
CA PRO A 278 13.08 14.81 5.67
C PRO A 278 11.73 14.78 6.41
N GLY A 279 11.64 13.99 7.48
CA GLY A 279 10.42 13.84 8.30
C GLY A 279 9.36 12.87 7.74
N SER A 280 9.54 12.31 6.54
CA SER A 280 8.56 11.37 5.96
C SER A 280 8.60 9.95 6.55
N ASP A 281 9.69 9.61 7.26
CA ASP A 281 9.93 8.32 7.91
C ASP A 281 9.20 8.13 9.25
N GLY A 282 8.41 9.11 9.69
CA GLY A 282 7.77 9.08 11.01
C GLY A 282 6.83 7.90 11.22
N TYR A 283 6.11 7.48 10.18
CA TYR A 283 5.31 6.24 10.23
C TYR A 283 6.18 5.00 10.43
N ALA A 284 7.30 4.89 9.71
CA ALA A 284 8.20 3.74 9.83
C ALA A 284 8.80 3.64 11.23
N ARG A 285 9.23 4.76 11.81
CA ARG A 285 9.71 4.83 13.20
C ARG A 285 8.65 4.33 14.18
N PHE A 286 7.44 4.88 14.09
CA PHE A 286 6.34 4.50 14.98
C PHE A 286 5.98 3.01 14.88
N TYR A 287 5.78 2.51 13.66
CA TYR A 287 5.39 1.12 13.47
C TYR A 287 6.51 0.14 13.82
N TYR A 288 7.78 0.53 13.62
CA TYR A 288 8.91 -0.29 14.07
C TYR A 288 8.96 -0.35 15.59
N SER A 289 8.84 0.78 16.28
CA SER A 289 8.72 0.86 17.74
C SER A 289 7.58 -0.01 18.27
N SER A 290 6.42 0.01 17.60
CA SER A 290 5.32 -0.88 17.98
C SER A 290 5.62 -2.36 17.76
N ALA A 291 6.31 -2.71 16.66
CA ALA A 291 6.70 -4.09 16.41
C ALA A 291 7.66 -4.61 17.49
N LEU A 292 8.66 -3.81 17.89
CA LEU A 292 9.57 -4.11 18.98
C LEU A 292 8.82 -4.23 20.33
N GLN A 293 7.92 -3.29 20.62
CA GLN A 293 7.11 -3.34 21.84
C GLN A 293 6.28 -4.62 21.94
N LYS A 294 5.68 -5.07 20.83
CA LYS A 294 4.86 -6.29 20.82
C LYS A 294 5.67 -7.56 21.00
N LYS A 295 6.90 -7.60 20.49
CA LYS A 295 7.76 -8.80 20.53
C LYS A 295 8.57 -8.88 21.83
N TYR A 296 9.12 -7.77 22.29
CA TYR A 296 10.10 -7.72 23.38
C TYR A 296 9.63 -6.91 24.60
N GLY A 297 8.52 -6.19 24.51
CA GLY A 297 8.00 -5.39 25.63
C GLY A 297 9.01 -4.36 26.15
N LYS A 298 9.25 -4.38 27.46
CA LYS A 298 10.17 -3.44 28.14
C LYS A 298 11.64 -3.72 27.87
N GLU A 299 12.01 -4.92 27.44
CA GLU A 299 13.41 -5.31 27.25
C GLU A 299 14.12 -4.44 26.20
N ARG A 300 13.38 -3.92 25.21
CA ARG A 300 13.90 -3.04 24.16
C ARG A 300 13.41 -1.59 24.32
N GLN A 301 13.04 -1.17 25.53
CA GLN A 301 12.52 0.19 25.80
C GLN A 301 13.45 1.31 25.31
N LYS A 302 14.76 1.20 25.55
CA LYS A 302 15.73 2.21 25.12
C LYS A 302 15.78 2.38 23.60
N GLU A 303 15.68 1.28 22.86
CA GLU A 303 15.67 1.33 21.39
C GLU A 303 14.36 1.91 20.87
N ILE A 304 13.23 1.55 21.48
CA ILE A 304 11.91 2.14 21.18
C ILE A 304 11.95 3.66 21.35
N GLN A 305 12.51 4.15 22.47
CA GLN A 305 12.70 5.57 22.72
C GLN A 305 13.61 6.22 21.67
N THR A 306 14.72 5.56 21.32
CA THR A 306 15.66 6.05 20.31
C THR A 306 14.99 6.20 18.94
N LEU A 307 14.13 5.25 18.55
CA LEU A 307 13.39 5.30 17.30
C LEU A 307 12.36 6.44 17.28
N LEU A 308 11.70 6.70 18.41
CA LEU A 308 10.64 7.71 18.53
C LEU A 308 11.17 9.12 18.77
N ALA A 309 12.35 9.27 19.38
CA ALA A 309 12.92 10.56 19.77
C ALA A 309 12.83 11.66 18.69
N PRO A 310 13.12 11.38 17.41
CA PRO A 310 13.01 12.39 16.37
C PRO A 310 11.60 12.98 16.22
N LEU A 311 10.54 12.23 16.53
CA LEU A 311 9.14 12.65 16.37
C LEU A 311 8.76 13.80 17.30
N TYR A 312 9.39 13.90 18.48
CA TYR A 312 9.08 14.90 19.49
C TYR A 312 10.23 15.87 19.79
N THR A 313 11.40 15.66 19.19
CA THR A 313 12.55 16.59 19.30
C THR A 313 12.87 17.31 17.99
N GLY A 314 12.46 16.76 16.85
CA GLY A 314 12.76 17.31 15.52
C GLY A 314 11.63 18.17 14.98
N THR A 315 11.92 19.45 14.71
CA THR A 315 10.96 20.40 14.10
C THR A 315 10.47 19.96 12.72
N VAL A 316 11.24 19.13 12.01
CA VAL A 316 10.89 18.58 10.70
C VAL A 316 9.59 17.77 10.71
N TYR A 317 9.14 17.27 11.87
CA TYR A 317 7.93 16.47 11.99
C TYR A 317 6.65 17.26 12.26
N GLU A 318 6.73 18.51 12.72
CA GLU A 318 5.59 19.29 13.26
C GLU A 318 4.39 19.36 12.30
N ASN A 319 4.65 19.50 11.00
CA ASN A 319 3.63 19.64 9.96
C ASN A 319 3.52 18.42 9.04
N THR A 320 3.93 17.24 9.51
CA THR A 320 3.93 16.02 8.70
C THR A 320 2.61 15.23 8.85
N PRO A 321 2.23 14.40 7.84
CA PRO A 321 1.03 13.57 7.92
C PRO A 321 0.99 12.64 9.14
N VAL A 322 2.14 12.21 9.67
CA VAL A 322 2.18 11.35 10.86
C VAL A 322 1.65 12.07 12.12
N MET A 323 1.83 13.39 12.22
CA MET A 323 1.25 14.18 13.31
C MET A 323 -0.28 14.28 13.19
N THR A 324 -0.79 14.50 11.97
CA THR A 324 -2.24 14.45 11.69
C THR A 324 -2.81 13.08 12.03
N TYR A 325 -2.11 12.01 11.65
CA TYR A 325 -2.49 10.64 12.00
C TYR A 325 -2.56 10.44 13.52
N PHE A 326 -1.54 10.85 14.29
CA PHE A 326 -1.58 10.72 15.74
C PHE A 326 -2.73 11.52 16.38
N LYS A 327 -2.99 12.73 15.89
CA LYS A 327 -4.14 13.54 16.34
C LYS A 327 -5.47 12.82 16.10
N ASN A 328 -5.68 12.29 14.90
CA ASN A 328 -6.95 11.68 14.50
C ASN A 328 -7.15 10.27 15.11
N GLU A 329 -6.08 9.51 15.32
CA GLU A 329 -6.16 8.18 15.93
C GLU A 329 -6.56 8.18 17.41
N ARG A 330 -6.68 9.35 18.04
CA ARG A 330 -7.37 9.48 19.33
C ARG A 330 -8.81 8.96 19.24
N ALA A 331 -9.48 9.15 18.10
CA ALA A 331 -10.81 8.60 17.81
C ALA A 331 -10.78 7.15 17.29
N ASN A 332 -9.60 6.53 17.18
CA ASN A 332 -9.38 5.15 16.78
C ASN A 332 -9.96 4.78 15.40
N LEU A 333 -9.85 5.68 14.43
CA LEU A 333 -10.47 5.53 13.10
C LEU A 333 -9.85 4.39 12.29
N LEU A 334 -8.55 4.12 12.46
CA LEU A 334 -7.82 3.01 11.85
C LEU A 334 -7.61 1.83 12.81
N GLY A 335 -8.10 1.91 14.04
CA GLY A 335 -7.91 0.85 15.05
C GLY A 335 -6.52 0.87 15.71
N SER A 336 -5.73 1.93 15.52
CA SER A 336 -4.33 1.99 15.99
C SER A 336 -4.18 2.63 17.37
N LYS A 337 -5.25 3.12 18.00
CA LYS A 337 -5.21 3.75 19.34
C LYS A 337 -4.52 2.86 20.37
N SER A 338 -4.85 1.57 20.38
CA SER A 338 -4.24 0.61 21.32
C SER A 338 -2.74 0.41 21.13
N LEU A 339 -2.23 0.51 19.88
CA LEU A 339 -0.79 0.49 19.59
C LEU A 339 -0.12 1.75 20.14
N ILE A 340 -0.70 2.91 19.84
CA ILE A 340 -0.16 4.21 20.25
C ILE A 340 -0.03 4.28 21.77
N ILE A 341 -1.07 3.87 22.51
CA ILE A 341 -1.07 3.83 23.98
C ILE A 341 0.01 2.88 24.51
N GLN A 342 0.18 1.70 23.90
CA GLN A 342 1.19 0.74 24.34
C GLN A 342 2.62 1.27 24.18
N VAL A 343 2.90 1.95 23.08
CA VAL A 343 4.20 2.57 22.83
C VAL A 343 4.41 3.78 23.75
N ALA A 344 3.40 4.63 23.94
CA ALA A 344 3.43 5.76 24.88
C ALA A 344 3.64 5.33 26.33
N GLY A 345 3.26 4.10 26.70
CA GLY A 345 3.56 3.53 28.02
C GLY A 345 5.05 3.22 28.25
N LEU A 346 5.87 3.21 27.20
CA LEU A 346 7.32 2.96 27.25
C LEU A 346 8.16 4.24 27.04
N ASP A 347 7.54 5.30 26.54
CA ASP A 347 8.19 6.57 26.20
C ASP A 347 7.36 7.76 26.72
N PRO A 348 7.73 8.33 27.89
CA PRO A 348 7.04 9.47 28.48
C PRO A 348 7.05 10.74 27.61
N ASP A 349 8.09 10.96 26.81
CA ASP A 349 8.19 12.16 25.97
C ASP A 349 7.28 12.02 24.75
N PHE A 350 7.23 10.83 24.15
CA PHE A 350 6.23 10.52 23.13
C PHE A 350 4.80 10.66 23.68
N LYS A 351 4.54 10.22 24.92
CA LYS A 351 3.25 10.45 25.59
C LYS A 351 2.96 11.96 25.74
N SER A 352 3.96 12.76 26.10
CA SER A 352 3.84 14.22 26.23
C SER A 352 3.49 14.88 24.88
N MET A 353 4.16 14.46 23.80
CA MET A 353 3.84 14.89 22.44
C MET A 353 2.40 14.54 22.03
N LEU A 354 1.91 13.35 22.36
CA LEU A 354 0.50 13.01 22.10
C LEU A 354 -0.47 13.93 22.86
N ARG A 355 -0.15 14.33 24.09
CA ARG A 355 -0.97 15.29 24.85
C ARG A 355 -1.01 16.67 24.16
N SER A 356 0.08 17.14 23.57
CA SER A 356 0.06 18.41 22.80
C SER A 356 -0.80 18.31 21.53
N LEU A 357 -0.99 17.11 20.99
CA LEU A 357 -1.93 16.83 19.89
C LEU A 357 -3.39 16.62 20.36
N GLY A 358 -3.67 16.81 21.64
CA GLY A 358 -5.03 16.78 22.20
C GLY A 358 -5.45 15.44 22.81
N TRP A 359 -4.54 14.50 23.06
CA TRP A 359 -4.80 13.31 23.88
C TRP A 359 -4.90 13.67 25.37
N THR A 360 -5.79 13.01 26.12
CA THR A 360 -5.97 13.23 27.57
C THR A 360 -5.54 12.02 28.38
N GLU A 361 -5.43 12.16 29.71
CA GLU A 361 -5.10 11.00 30.57
C GLU A 361 -6.10 9.86 30.45
N GLU A 362 -7.38 10.17 30.25
CA GLU A 362 -8.42 9.17 30.03
C GLU A 362 -8.17 8.31 28.78
N ASP A 363 -7.51 8.87 27.76
CA ASP A 363 -7.17 8.12 26.54
C ASP A 363 -6.12 7.04 26.80
N PHE A 364 -5.27 7.20 27.84
CA PHE A 364 -4.21 6.25 28.17
C PHE A 364 -4.64 5.18 29.18
N VAL A 365 -5.80 5.33 29.80
CA VAL A 365 -6.35 4.32 30.71
C VAL A 365 -6.91 3.17 29.90
N ARG A 366 -6.38 1.95 30.08
CA ARG A 366 -6.96 0.73 29.49
C ARG A 366 -8.35 0.50 30.09
N ARG A 367 -9.39 0.86 29.35
CA ARG A 367 -10.74 0.40 29.67
C ARG A 367 -10.80 -1.09 29.34
N SER A 368 -11.03 -1.93 30.36
CA SER A 368 -11.35 -3.34 30.17
C SER A 368 -12.68 -3.42 29.42
N THR A 369 -12.64 -3.56 28.10
CA THR A 369 -13.82 -4.00 27.35
C THR A 369 -13.97 -5.50 27.65
N SER A 370 -14.99 -5.81 28.44
CA SER A 370 -15.50 -7.15 28.69
C SER A 370 -15.70 -7.91 27.38
N SER A 371 -14.99 -9.05 27.28
CA SER A 371 -15.20 -10.26 26.45
C SER A 371 -16.00 -10.14 25.16
#